data_AF-A0A8I1HWX9-F1
#
_entry.id   AF-A0A8I1HWX9-F1
#
_cell.length_a   1.000
_cell.length_b   1.000
_cell.length_c   1.000
_cell.angle_alpha   90.00
_cell.angle_beta   90.00
_cell.angle_gamma   90.00
#
_symmetry.space_group_name_H-M   'P 1'
#
loop_
_entity.id
_entity.type
_entity.pdbx_description
1 polymer ?
#
loop_
_entity_poly.entity_id
_entity_poly.type
_entity_poly.pdbx_seq_one_letter_code
_entity_poly.pdbx_strand_id
1 'polypeptide(L)'
;MRRLYNFFGTGESLVKYHHFPYSAAMTGAFSFRALWRLLGGGFVLHRAAICVTLITLCIADIATSSQQQTRHEPHTAGSRQGCLSCHPISPDTHHQFGCTQCHGGNPDAVDGALAHVDLIARPAHPDHAEAVCGGCHTRETAMVKENSHYTLTGHITLVRRAFDPAADEIELSELRAHNTPHDSMELVDDALRRRCLRCHVYNNGEAYPLARHGTGCAACHLGYDGERFSHRFSAPVDMSRCLSCHYANHV
;
A
#
# COMPACT_ATOMS: atom_id res chain seq x y z
N MET A 1 -33.69 -19.50 35.16
CA MET A 1 -32.33 -19.88 35.61
C MET A 1 -31.34 -19.34 34.58
N ARG A 2 -30.93 -18.06 34.64
CA ARG A 2 -29.66 -17.56 35.20
C ARG A 2 -28.44 -18.45 34.92
N ARG A 3 -27.56 -18.01 34.02
CA ARG A 3 -26.21 -17.53 34.39
C ARG A 3 -25.55 -16.76 33.23
N LEU A 4 -25.41 -15.46 33.48
CA LEU A 4 -24.46 -14.54 32.86
C LEU A 4 -23.07 -14.83 33.42
N TYR A 5 -22.02 -14.69 32.61
CA TYR A 5 -20.68 -14.37 33.11
C TYR A 5 -20.10 -13.21 32.31
N ASN A 6 -20.06 -12.06 32.99
CA ASN A 6 -19.20 -10.92 32.70
C ASN A 6 -17.76 -11.28 33.06
N PHE A 7 -16.79 -10.77 32.30
CA PHE A 7 -15.46 -10.48 32.83
C PHE A 7 -14.98 -9.13 32.29
N PHE A 8 -15.03 -8.12 33.17
CA PHE A 8 -14.31 -6.86 33.05
C PHE A 8 -12.90 -7.06 33.63
N GLY A 9 -11.89 -6.47 33.00
CA GLY A 9 -10.52 -6.43 33.50
C GLY A 9 -9.77 -5.24 32.90
N THR A 10 -9.83 -4.12 33.61
CA THR A 10 -9.06 -2.89 33.41
C THR A 10 -7.58 -3.10 33.68
N GLY A 11 -6.70 -2.44 32.94
CA GLY A 11 -5.26 -2.42 33.23
C GLY A 11 -4.47 -1.48 32.34
N GLU A 12 -4.44 -0.20 32.71
CA GLU A 12 -3.46 0.78 32.23
C GLU A 12 -2.04 0.34 32.60
N SER A 13 -1.07 0.52 31.70
CA SER A 13 0.31 0.82 32.11
C SER A 13 1.06 1.58 31.03
N LEU A 14 1.29 2.84 31.38
CA LEU A 14 2.25 3.77 30.81
C LEU A 14 3.66 3.22 30.92
N VAL A 15 4.42 3.28 29.82
CA VAL A 15 5.89 3.20 29.88
C VAL A 15 6.47 4.34 29.04
N LYS A 16 6.89 5.38 29.75
CA LYS A 16 7.77 6.45 29.28
C LYS A 16 9.22 5.94 29.38
N TYR A 17 10.03 6.10 28.33
CA TYR A 17 11.49 6.06 28.46
C TYR A 17 12.17 7.22 27.72
N HIS A 18 12.60 8.17 28.55
CA HIS A 18 13.86 8.91 28.59
C HIS A 18 14.65 9.28 27.32
N HIS A 19 14.82 10.60 27.21
CA HIS A 19 15.91 11.32 26.57
C HIS A 19 17.31 10.85 27.02
N PHE A 20 18.24 10.82 26.06
CA PHE A 20 19.68 10.92 26.30
C PHE A 20 20.25 12.12 25.51
N PRO A 21 21.12 12.94 26.12
CA PRO A 21 21.81 14.03 25.45
C PRO A 21 23.19 13.57 24.94
N TYR A 22 23.64 14.12 23.81
CA TYR A 22 25.07 14.13 23.47
C TYR A 22 25.52 15.54 23.08
N SER A 23 26.44 16.04 23.89
CA SER A 23 27.24 17.25 23.72
C SER A 23 28.40 16.99 22.77
N ALA A 24 28.76 17.96 21.92
CA ALA A 24 30.16 18.22 21.55
C ALA A 24 30.28 19.59 20.88
N ALA A 25 30.87 20.55 21.60
CA ALA A 25 31.39 21.79 21.06
C ALA A 25 32.83 21.53 20.56
N MET A 26 33.18 22.04 19.38
CA MET A 26 34.56 22.14 18.94
C MET A 26 34.90 23.58 18.59
N THR A 27 35.93 24.06 19.25
CA THR A 27 36.60 25.35 19.15
C THR A 27 37.55 25.37 17.95
N GLY A 28 37.73 26.54 17.33
CA GLY A 28 38.72 26.75 16.29
C GLY A 28 38.98 28.24 16.06
N ALA A 29 39.93 28.80 16.80
CA ALA A 29 40.45 30.14 16.59
C ALA A 29 41.60 30.08 15.58
N PHE A 30 41.52 30.84 14.48
CA PHE A 30 42.64 31.06 13.56
C PHE A 30 43.07 32.53 13.59
N SER A 31 44.35 32.73 13.92
CA SER A 31 45.04 34.00 14.09
C SER A 31 45.51 34.55 12.73
N PHE A 32 45.04 35.75 12.35
CA PHE A 32 45.52 36.50 11.18
C PHE A 32 46.64 37.48 11.60
N ARG A 33 47.88 37.00 11.65
CA ARG A 33 49.08 37.86 11.72
C ARG A 33 50.24 37.22 10.96
N ALA A 34 50.22 37.29 9.63
CA ALA A 34 51.41 37.33 8.78
C ALA A 34 51.00 37.30 7.31
N LEU A 35 51.01 38.45 6.63
CA LEU A 35 51.41 38.66 5.22
C LEU A 35 50.83 39.99 4.72
N TRP A 36 51.48 41.11 5.02
CA TRP A 36 51.46 42.29 4.15
C TRP A 36 52.54 43.30 4.55
N ARG A 37 53.77 42.81 4.64
CA ARG A 37 54.95 43.62 4.31
C ARG A 37 55.38 43.16 2.93
N LEU A 38 55.62 44.13 2.04
CA LEU A 38 55.89 44.02 0.60
C LEU A 38 54.68 44.37 -0.26
N LEU A 39 54.52 45.67 -0.53
CA LEU A 39 54.28 46.27 -1.85
C LEU A 39 54.08 47.77 -1.61
N GLY A 40 55.06 48.55 -2.06
CA GLY A 40 55.16 49.98 -1.82
C GLY A 40 54.21 50.81 -2.68
N GLY A 41 54.05 52.05 -2.23
CA GLY A 41 53.93 53.27 -3.04
C GLY A 41 53.02 53.25 -4.27
N GLY A 42 51.93 54.03 -4.18
CA GLY A 42 51.22 54.57 -5.34
C GLY A 42 49.82 53.98 -5.55
N PHE A 43 48.86 54.86 -5.80
CA PHE A 43 47.48 54.57 -6.23
C PHE A 43 46.50 54.07 -5.16
N VAL A 44 46.17 54.98 -4.23
CA VAL A 44 45.14 54.79 -3.18
C VAL A 44 43.70 54.87 -3.73
N LEU A 45 43.47 55.37 -4.95
CA LEU A 45 42.11 55.64 -5.45
C LEU A 45 41.44 54.48 -6.24
N HIS A 46 42.18 53.45 -6.67
CA HIS A 46 41.58 52.34 -7.44
C HIS A 46 41.28 51.07 -6.62
N ARG A 47 41.84 50.94 -5.41
CA ARG A 47 41.62 49.75 -4.57
C ARG A 47 40.34 49.82 -3.74
N ALA A 48 39.87 51.02 -3.43
CA ALA A 48 38.59 51.24 -2.74
C ALA A 48 37.39 50.91 -3.64
N ALA A 49 37.46 51.25 -4.93
CA ALA A 49 36.39 50.97 -5.89
C ALA A 49 36.15 49.47 -6.06
N ILE A 50 37.22 48.67 -6.21
CA ILE A 50 37.13 47.22 -6.43
C ILE A 50 36.56 46.49 -5.20
N CYS A 51 36.95 46.88 -3.98
CA CYS A 51 36.37 46.32 -2.75
C CYS A 51 34.87 46.65 -2.59
N VAL A 52 34.44 47.86 -2.95
CA VAL A 52 33.02 48.25 -2.85
C VAL A 52 32.18 47.47 -3.87
N THR A 53 32.65 47.28 -5.10
CA THR A 53 31.94 46.46 -6.11
C THR A 53 31.82 44.98 -5.73
N LEU A 54 32.86 44.39 -5.13
CA LEU A 54 32.83 42.99 -4.70
C LEU A 54 31.88 42.78 -3.50
N ILE A 55 31.79 43.76 -2.59
CA ILE A 55 30.84 43.72 -1.46
C ILE A 55 29.39 43.86 -1.95
N THR A 56 29.12 44.72 -2.94
CA THR A 56 27.76 44.87 -3.50
C THR A 56 27.28 43.64 -4.27
N LEU A 57 28.18 42.91 -4.95
CA LEU A 57 27.84 41.64 -5.61
C LEU A 57 27.53 40.53 -4.60
N CYS A 58 28.29 40.42 -3.50
CA CYS A 58 27.99 39.47 -2.42
C CYS A 58 26.67 39.76 -1.70
N ILE A 59 26.27 41.02 -1.55
CA ILE A 59 24.97 41.37 -0.92
C ILE A 59 23.80 41.03 -1.85
N ALA A 60 23.97 41.16 -3.17
CA ALA A 60 22.95 40.78 -4.15
C ALA A 60 22.69 39.26 -4.15
N ASP A 61 23.74 38.41 -4.06
CA ASP A 61 23.59 36.95 -3.98
C ASP A 61 22.91 36.46 -2.69
N ILE A 62 23.11 37.15 -1.56
CA ILE A 62 22.44 36.83 -0.28
C ILE A 62 20.94 37.19 -0.33
N ALA A 63 20.57 38.25 -1.05
CA ALA A 63 19.16 38.64 -1.19
C ALA A 63 18.36 37.62 -2.03
N THR A 64 18.96 37.06 -3.09
CA THR A 64 18.33 36.05 -3.96
C THR A 64 18.34 34.63 -3.41
N SER A 65 19.26 34.26 -2.51
CA SER A 65 19.29 32.91 -1.93
C SER A 65 18.27 32.69 -0.80
N SER A 66 17.73 33.76 -0.21
CA SER A 66 16.78 33.68 0.91
C SER A 66 15.37 33.19 0.54
N GLN A 67 15.04 33.06 -0.75
CA GLN A 67 13.74 32.57 -1.22
C GLN A 67 13.69 31.08 -1.59
N GLN A 68 14.80 30.34 -1.47
CA GLN A 68 14.84 28.90 -1.78
C GLN A 68 15.23 28.02 -0.58
N GLN A 69 14.96 28.51 0.63
CA GLN A 69 14.88 27.66 1.80
C GLN A 69 13.45 27.15 1.90
N THR A 70 13.25 25.95 1.37
CA THR A 70 12.06 25.12 1.61
C THR A 70 11.74 25.17 3.09
N ARG A 71 10.64 25.85 3.45
CA ARG A 71 9.95 25.62 4.72
C ARG A 71 9.57 24.14 4.75
N HIS A 72 10.43 23.31 5.33
CA HIS A 72 9.94 22.16 6.07
C HIS A 72 9.32 22.74 7.33
N GLU A 73 8.03 23.06 7.21
CA GLU A 73 7.20 23.24 8.37
C GLU A 73 7.27 21.96 9.23
N PRO A 74 7.27 22.09 10.56
CA PRO A 74 7.06 20.94 11.42
C PRO A 74 5.70 20.36 11.05
N HIS A 75 5.68 19.10 10.58
CA HIS A 75 4.44 18.37 10.38
C HIS A 75 3.70 18.29 11.73
N THR A 76 2.80 19.25 11.97
CA THR A 76 1.79 19.17 12.99
C THR A 76 0.96 17.92 12.72
N ALA A 77 0.98 17.00 13.69
CA ALA A 77 -0.02 15.96 13.78
C ALA A 77 -1.41 16.60 13.78
N GLY A 78 -2.24 16.32 12.76
CA GLY A 78 -3.68 16.57 12.85
C GLY A 78 -4.33 17.39 11.72
N SER A 79 -4.17 16.99 10.46
CA SER A 79 -5.32 16.99 9.55
C SER A 79 -5.12 15.88 8.52
N ARG A 80 -6.01 14.88 8.51
CA ARG A 80 -6.00 13.85 7.46
C ARG A 80 -6.50 14.51 6.18
N GLN A 81 -5.64 14.65 5.16
CA GLN A 81 -5.96 15.24 3.87
C GLN A 81 -6.14 14.16 2.79
N GLY A 82 -6.81 14.51 1.70
CA GLY A 82 -7.10 13.60 0.58
C GLY A 82 -7.89 12.36 1.03
N CYS A 83 -7.51 11.19 0.52
CA CYS A 83 -8.21 9.92 0.76
C CYS A 83 -8.38 9.59 2.26
N LEU A 84 -7.39 9.92 3.09
CA LEU A 84 -7.39 9.61 4.52
C LEU A 84 -8.38 10.46 5.34
N SER A 85 -8.90 11.55 4.77
CA SER A 85 -9.94 12.36 5.43
C SER A 85 -11.19 11.50 5.70
N CYS A 86 -11.64 10.72 4.72
CA CYS A 86 -12.79 9.82 4.80
C CYS A 86 -12.42 8.35 5.07
N HIS A 87 -11.23 7.89 4.65
CA HIS A 87 -10.75 6.52 4.88
C HIS A 87 -9.63 6.46 5.94
N PRO A 88 -9.96 6.48 7.25
CA PRO A 88 -8.97 6.41 8.33
C PRO A 88 -8.37 4.99 8.44
N ILE A 89 -7.47 4.64 7.53
CA ILE A 89 -6.74 3.39 7.53
C ILE A 89 -5.24 3.62 7.74
N SER A 90 -4.53 2.57 8.12
CA SER A 90 -3.07 2.57 8.24
C SER A 90 -2.52 1.33 7.53
N PRO A 91 -1.79 1.48 6.42
CA PRO A 91 -1.06 0.39 5.77
C PRO A 91 0.08 -0.13 6.65
N ASP A 92 0.66 -1.28 6.28
CA ASP A 92 1.92 -1.73 6.88
C ASP A 92 3.11 -0.90 6.38
N THR A 93 4.27 -1.08 7.01
CA THR A 93 5.50 -0.30 6.76
C THR A 93 6.04 -0.42 5.35
N HIS A 94 5.74 -1.49 4.62
CA HIS A 94 6.24 -1.69 3.26
C HIS A 94 5.30 -1.10 2.20
N HIS A 95 4.09 -0.70 2.59
CA HIS A 95 3.07 -0.14 1.70
C HIS A 95 2.64 1.28 2.11
N GLN A 96 3.53 2.03 2.79
CA GLN A 96 3.27 3.43 3.20
C GLN A 96 3.56 4.42 2.08
N PHE A 97 2.87 4.28 0.96
CA PHE A 97 2.91 5.21 -0.16
C PHE A 97 1.51 5.73 -0.48
N GLY A 98 1.38 6.63 -1.45
CA GLY A 98 0.11 7.28 -1.77
C GLY A 98 -0.98 6.26 -2.14
N CYS A 99 -2.20 6.44 -1.64
CA CYS A 99 -3.32 5.52 -1.86
C CYS A 99 -3.56 5.22 -3.34
N THR A 100 -3.34 6.23 -4.19
CA THR A 100 -3.52 6.20 -5.64
C THR A 100 -2.54 5.27 -6.35
N GLN A 101 -1.41 4.89 -5.73
CA GLN A 101 -0.46 3.95 -6.32
C GLN A 101 -1.05 2.55 -6.47
N CYS A 102 -1.94 2.14 -5.56
CA CYS A 102 -2.68 0.89 -5.68
C CYS A 102 -4.10 1.13 -6.21
N HIS A 103 -4.78 2.10 -5.64
CA HIS A 103 -6.21 2.29 -5.85
C HIS A 103 -6.55 3.22 -7.01
N GLY A 104 -5.61 3.97 -7.60
CA GLY A 104 -5.96 5.02 -8.55
C GLY A 104 -6.81 6.12 -7.91
N GLY A 105 -7.71 6.73 -8.69
CA GLY A 105 -8.56 7.83 -8.21
C GLY A 105 -7.89 9.21 -8.28
N ASN A 106 -8.66 10.23 -7.88
CA ASN A 106 -8.20 11.61 -7.79
C ASN A 106 -8.09 12.05 -6.31
N PRO A 107 -6.88 12.17 -5.74
CA PRO A 107 -6.70 12.49 -4.32
C PRO A 107 -7.01 13.95 -3.97
N ASP A 108 -7.09 14.83 -4.97
CA ASP A 108 -7.28 16.28 -4.81
C ASP A 108 -8.77 16.68 -4.92
N ALA A 109 -9.63 15.73 -5.32
CA ALA A 109 -11.07 15.97 -5.39
C ALA A 109 -11.69 16.08 -3.98
N VAL A 110 -12.56 17.07 -3.80
CA VAL A 110 -13.28 17.30 -2.53
C VAL A 110 -14.54 16.44 -2.45
N ASP A 111 -15.09 16.05 -3.60
CA ASP A 111 -16.27 15.19 -3.70
C ASP A 111 -15.87 13.72 -3.94
N GLY A 112 -16.57 12.81 -3.27
CA GLY A 112 -16.29 11.38 -3.33
C GLY A 112 -16.52 10.75 -4.71
N ALA A 113 -17.51 11.22 -5.47
CA ALA A 113 -17.75 10.69 -6.82
C ALA A 113 -16.61 11.07 -7.76
N LEU A 114 -16.13 12.31 -7.68
CA LEU A 114 -14.95 12.77 -8.43
C LEU A 114 -13.65 12.11 -7.96
N ALA A 115 -13.49 11.90 -6.64
CA ALA A 115 -12.32 11.23 -6.09
C ALA A 115 -12.22 9.76 -6.53
N HIS A 116 -13.36 9.10 -6.76
CA HIS A 116 -13.42 7.69 -7.16
C HIS A 116 -13.45 7.44 -8.68
N VAL A 117 -13.34 8.48 -9.52
CA VAL A 117 -13.15 8.31 -10.97
C VAL A 117 -11.86 7.51 -11.21
N ASP A 118 -11.95 6.44 -12.00
CA ASP A 118 -10.83 5.51 -12.27
C ASP A 118 -10.24 4.81 -11.03
N LEU A 119 -11.00 4.72 -9.93
CA LEU A 119 -10.60 4.00 -8.73
C LEU A 119 -10.70 2.48 -8.93
N ILE A 120 -9.61 1.78 -8.65
CA ILE A 120 -9.54 0.33 -8.49
C ILE A 120 -9.91 -0.03 -7.03
N ALA A 121 -11.16 -0.43 -6.82
CA ALA A 121 -11.64 -0.79 -5.48
C ALA A 121 -10.91 -2.00 -4.86
N ARG A 122 -10.44 -2.95 -5.70
CA ARG A 122 -9.79 -4.20 -5.28
C ARG A 122 -8.45 -4.39 -5.99
N PRO A 123 -7.40 -3.65 -5.62
CA PRO A 123 -6.11 -3.70 -6.32
C PRO A 123 -5.43 -5.07 -6.26
N ALA A 124 -5.65 -5.82 -5.18
CA ALA A 124 -5.13 -7.16 -5.02
C ALA A 124 -5.93 -8.23 -5.81
N HIS A 125 -7.04 -7.87 -6.45
CA HIS A 125 -7.82 -8.78 -7.27
C HIS A 125 -6.97 -9.33 -8.41
N PRO A 126 -7.15 -10.61 -8.80
CA PRO A 126 -6.39 -11.21 -9.89
C PRO A 126 -6.28 -10.39 -11.18
N ASP A 127 -7.37 -9.78 -11.62
CA ASP A 127 -7.41 -8.89 -12.80
C ASP A 127 -6.51 -7.64 -12.71
N HIS A 128 -6.06 -7.26 -11.52
CA HIS A 128 -5.27 -6.05 -11.28
C HIS A 128 -3.92 -6.32 -10.61
N ALA A 129 -3.75 -7.50 -10.01
CA ALA A 129 -2.62 -7.81 -9.14
C ALA A 129 -1.26 -7.69 -9.85
N GLU A 130 -1.16 -8.11 -11.11
CA GLU A 130 0.10 -7.92 -11.85
C GLU A 130 0.40 -6.44 -12.09
N ALA A 131 -0.58 -5.67 -12.56
CA ALA A 131 -0.39 -4.25 -12.87
C ALA A 131 -0.06 -3.42 -11.61
N VAL A 132 -0.69 -3.75 -10.48
CA VAL A 132 -0.52 -3.01 -9.23
C VAL A 132 0.66 -3.51 -8.39
N CYS A 133 0.81 -4.83 -8.24
CA CYS A 133 1.84 -5.41 -7.36
C CYS A 133 3.12 -5.80 -8.11
N GLY A 134 3.04 -6.09 -9.41
CA GLY A 134 4.13 -6.73 -10.18
C GLY A 134 5.40 -5.90 -10.32
N GLY A 135 5.32 -4.57 -10.19
CA GLY A 135 6.50 -3.69 -10.16
C GLY A 135 7.44 -3.93 -8.96
N CYS A 136 6.89 -4.34 -7.81
CA CYS A 136 7.65 -4.63 -6.59
C CYS A 136 7.68 -6.14 -6.25
N HIS A 137 6.63 -6.88 -6.63
CA HIS A 137 6.41 -8.30 -6.34
C HIS A 137 6.41 -9.14 -7.63
N THR A 138 7.39 -8.92 -8.50
CA THR A 138 7.46 -9.57 -9.81
C THR A 138 7.49 -11.09 -9.69
N ARG A 139 8.28 -11.62 -8.74
CA ARG A 139 8.40 -13.06 -8.54
C ARG A 139 7.09 -13.67 -8.03
N GLU A 140 6.48 -13.07 -7.02
CA GLU A 140 5.25 -13.58 -6.42
C GLU A 140 4.08 -13.53 -7.43
N THR A 141 3.97 -12.45 -8.20
CA THR A 141 2.93 -12.32 -9.23
C THR A 141 3.13 -13.32 -10.38
N ALA A 142 4.38 -13.56 -10.83
CA ALA A 142 4.67 -14.60 -11.81
C ALA A 142 4.33 -16.01 -11.28
N MET A 143 4.75 -16.32 -10.06
CA MET A 143 4.49 -17.62 -9.43
C MET A 143 2.98 -17.89 -9.28
N VAL A 144 2.21 -16.90 -8.83
CA VAL A 144 0.78 -17.08 -8.57
C VAL A 144 0.00 -17.36 -9.86
N LYS A 145 0.37 -16.73 -10.99
CA LYS A 145 -0.27 -16.94 -12.28
C LYS A 145 -0.18 -18.38 -12.80
N GLU A 146 0.87 -19.10 -12.42
CA GLU A 146 1.11 -20.49 -12.84
C GLU A 146 0.68 -21.50 -11.77
N ASN A 147 0.23 -21.04 -10.59
CA ASN A 147 -0.09 -21.90 -9.47
C ASN A 147 -1.46 -22.58 -9.66
N SER A 148 -1.53 -23.90 -9.42
CA SER A 148 -2.77 -24.67 -9.56
C SER A 148 -3.91 -24.26 -8.62
N HIS A 149 -3.61 -23.71 -7.44
CA HIS A 149 -4.60 -23.11 -6.54
C HIS A 149 -5.24 -21.88 -7.20
N TYR A 150 -4.46 -21.13 -7.98
CA TYR A 150 -4.91 -19.91 -8.63
C TYR A 150 -5.61 -20.18 -9.96
N THR A 151 -5.06 -21.04 -10.81
CA THR A 151 -5.65 -21.35 -12.11
C THR A 151 -6.87 -22.26 -11.98
N LEU A 152 -6.86 -23.20 -11.04
CA LEU A 152 -7.87 -24.25 -10.87
C LEU A 152 -8.20 -25.06 -12.13
N THR A 153 -7.39 -24.97 -13.20
CA THR A 153 -7.62 -25.62 -14.50
C THR A 153 -7.96 -27.11 -14.32
N GLY A 154 -7.17 -27.84 -13.53
CA GLY A 154 -7.43 -29.26 -13.26
C GLY A 154 -8.76 -29.55 -12.55
N HIS A 155 -9.19 -28.69 -11.61
CA HIS A 155 -10.48 -28.87 -10.92
C HIS A 155 -11.65 -28.55 -11.85
N ILE A 156 -11.54 -27.48 -12.63
CA ILE A 156 -12.56 -27.09 -13.62
C ILE A 156 -12.72 -28.20 -14.65
N THR A 157 -11.62 -28.66 -15.24
CA THR A 157 -11.60 -29.77 -16.20
C THR A 157 -12.19 -31.05 -15.61
N LEU A 158 -11.84 -31.41 -14.37
CA LEU A 158 -12.40 -32.58 -13.71
C LEU A 158 -13.92 -32.50 -13.57
N VAL A 159 -14.45 -31.36 -13.11
CA VAL A 159 -15.89 -31.17 -12.96
C VAL A 159 -16.59 -31.20 -14.31
N ARG A 160 -16.08 -30.48 -15.32
CA ARG A 160 -16.66 -30.46 -16.66
C ARG A 160 -16.69 -31.87 -17.27
N ARG A 161 -15.61 -32.63 -17.15
CA ARG A 161 -15.52 -34.02 -17.65
C ARG A 161 -16.40 -35.03 -16.92
N ALA A 162 -16.86 -34.72 -15.71
CA ALA A 162 -17.85 -35.55 -15.03
C ALA A 162 -19.24 -35.47 -15.69
N PHE A 163 -19.53 -34.40 -16.42
CA PHE A 163 -20.81 -34.21 -17.14
C PHE A 163 -20.66 -34.47 -18.64
N ASP A 164 -19.50 -34.18 -19.22
CA ASP A 164 -19.17 -34.52 -20.60
C ASP A 164 -17.71 -35.00 -20.70
N PRO A 165 -17.45 -36.31 -20.85
CA PRO A 165 -16.10 -36.86 -20.96
C PRO A 165 -15.27 -36.27 -22.11
N ALA A 166 -15.91 -35.70 -23.13
CA ALA A 166 -15.25 -35.05 -24.26
C ALA A 166 -14.97 -33.55 -24.03
N ALA A 167 -15.34 -33.00 -22.87
CA ALA A 167 -15.15 -31.58 -22.56
C ALA A 167 -13.67 -31.16 -22.63
N ASP A 168 -13.44 -30.06 -23.33
CA ASP A 168 -12.14 -29.41 -23.44
C ASP A 168 -11.67 -28.87 -22.09
N GLU A 169 -10.34 -28.86 -21.94
CA GLU A 169 -9.68 -28.10 -20.89
C GLU A 169 -9.82 -26.60 -21.19
N ILE A 170 -10.16 -25.83 -20.16
CA ILE A 170 -10.28 -24.38 -20.26
C ILE A 170 -9.62 -23.72 -19.06
N GLU A 171 -9.14 -22.50 -19.26
CA GLU A 171 -8.65 -21.66 -18.18
C GLU A 171 -9.81 -21.07 -17.37
N LEU A 172 -9.55 -20.76 -16.09
CA LEU A 172 -10.57 -20.12 -15.25
C LEU A 172 -11.09 -18.82 -15.87
N SER A 173 -10.23 -18.05 -16.54
CA SER A 173 -10.59 -16.82 -17.22
C SER A 173 -11.57 -17.02 -18.39
N GLU A 174 -11.68 -18.23 -18.93
CA GLU A 174 -12.59 -18.61 -20.02
C GLU A 174 -13.95 -19.11 -19.52
N LEU A 175 -14.00 -19.60 -18.29
CA LEU A 175 -15.25 -20.01 -17.65
C LEU A 175 -16.25 -18.82 -17.61
N ARG A 176 -17.54 -19.06 -17.82
CA ARG A 176 -18.57 -18.01 -17.87
C ARG A 176 -19.68 -18.29 -16.86
N ALA A 177 -20.30 -17.21 -16.36
CA ALA A 177 -21.57 -17.31 -15.66
C ALA A 177 -22.68 -17.07 -16.68
N HIS A 178 -23.70 -17.92 -16.68
CA HIS A 178 -24.79 -17.89 -17.64
C HIS A 178 -26.09 -17.56 -16.92
N ASN A 179 -26.69 -16.40 -17.22
CA ASN A 179 -28.00 -16.03 -16.64
C ASN A 179 -29.15 -16.85 -17.21
N THR A 180 -28.96 -17.42 -18.41
CA THR A 180 -29.93 -18.28 -19.09
C THR A 180 -29.15 -19.36 -19.82
N PRO A 181 -28.79 -20.45 -19.12
CA PRO A 181 -28.07 -21.57 -19.73
C PRO A 181 -28.94 -22.28 -20.78
N HIS A 182 -28.36 -22.60 -21.93
CA HIS A 182 -29.04 -23.25 -23.06
C HIS A 182 -28.72 -24.74 -23.18
N ASP A 183 -27.62 -25.19 -22.58
CA ASP A 183 -27.20 -26.58 -22.57
C ASP A 183 -26.63 -26.99 -21.19
N SER A 184 -26.28 -28.28 -21.07
CA SER A 184 -25.75 -28.84 -19.83
C SER A 184 -24.39 -28.26 -19.45
N MET A 185 -23.55 -27.89 -20.42
CA MET A 185 -22.23 -27.34 -20.13
C MET A 185 -22.32 -25.90 -19.63
N GLU A 186 -23.21 -25.08 -20.19
CA GLU A 186 -23.50 -23.75 -19.66
C GLU A 186 -24.06 -23.81 -18.23
N LEU A 187 -24.86 -24.84 -17.90
CA LEU A 187 -25.33 -25.07 -16.53
C LEU A 187 -24.19 -25.44 -15.58
N VAL A 188 -23.27 -26.30 -16.01
CA VAL A 188 -22.09 -26.69 -15.23
C VAL A 188 -21.18 -25.49 -15.00
N ASP A 189 -20.92 -24.69 -16.04
CA ASP A 189 -20.05 -23.52 -15.96
C ASP A 189 -20.66 -22.43 -15.05
N ASP A 190 -21.98 -22.21 -15.12
CA ASP A 190 -22.69 -21.33 -14.19
C ASP A 190 -22.65 -21.84 -12.74
N ALA A 191 -22.86 -23.15 -12.52
CA ALA A 191 -22.75 -23.76 -11.20
C ALA A 191 -21.32 -23.62 -10.61
N LEU A 192 -20.30 -23.86 -11.43
CA LEU A 192 -18.91 -23.63 -11.05
C LEU A 192 -18.71 -22.17 -10.61
N ARG A 193 -19.14 -21.19 -11.41
CA ARG A 193 -18.97 -19.76 -11.10
C ARG A 193 -19.76 -19.30 -9.88
N ARG A 194 -21.02 -19.71 -9.73
CA ARG A 194 -21.92 -19.19 -8.68
C ARG A 194 -21.87 -19.95 -7.38
N ARG A 195 -21.42 -21.22 -7.38
CA ARG A 195 -21.43 -22.06 -6.18
C ARG A 195 -20.06 -22.59 -5.80
N CYS A 196 -19.36 -23.25 -6.72
CA CYS A 196 -18.13 -23.95 -6.39
C CYS A 196 -16.95 -22.99 -6.19
N LEU A 197 -16.84 -21.97 -7.05
CA LEU A 197 -15.70 -21.05 -7.07
C LEU A 197 -15.89 -19.83 -6.16
N ARG A 198 -16.87 -19.85 -5.25
CA ARG A 198 -17.07 -18.75 -4.28
C ARG A 198 -15.93 -18.61 -3.29
N CYS A 199 -15.26 -19.73 -2.96
CA CYS A 199 -14.07 -19.74 -2.12
C CYS A 199 -12.78 -19.40 -2.90
N HIS A 200 -12.84 -19.33 -4.22
CA HIS A 200 -11.67 -19.02 -5.02
C HIS A 200 -11.29 -17.54 -4.88
N VAL A 201 -10.01 -17.23 -5.04
CA VAL A 201 -9.45 -15.89 -4.77
C VAL A 201 -9.94 -14.78 -5.71
N TYR A 202 -10.67 -15.10 -6.78
CA TYR A 202 -11.42 -14.11 -7.57
C TYR A 202 -12.66 -13.58 -6.84
N ASN A 203 -13.17 -14.31 -5.84
CA ASN A 203 -14.36 -13.98 -5.07
C ASN A 203 -14.01 -13.63 -3.63
N ASN A 204 -14.93 -12.93 -2.95
CA ASN A 204 -14.78 -12.52 -1.55
C ASN A 204 -15.47 -13.49 -0.58
N GLY A 205 -15.58 -14.76 -0.97
CA GLY A 205 -16.20 -15.79 -0.16
C GLY A 205 -17.72 -15.73 -0.08
N GLU A 206 -18.27 -16.63 0.73
CA GLU A 206 -19.71 -16.67 1.01
C GLU A 206 -20.14 -15.61 2.03
N ALA A 207 -21.45 -15.40 2.21
CA ALA A 207 -21.95 -14.45 3.21
C ALA A 207 -21.69 -14.87 4.67
N TYR A 208 -21.25 -16.10 4.89
CA TYR A 208 -20.87 -16.59 6.20
C TYR A 208 -19.59 -15.88 6.69
N PRO A 209 -19.58 -15.24 7.87
CA PRO A 209 -18.48 -14.36 8.28
C PRO A 209 -17.08 -15.00 8.26
N LEU A 210 -16.96 -16.27 8.67
CA LEU A 210 -15.67 -16.96 8.67
C LEU A 210 -15.20 -17.35 7.27
N ALA A 211 -16.12 -17.44 6.29
CA ALA A 211 -15.78 -17.70 4.90
C ALA A 211 -15.50 -16.42 4.10
N ARG A 212 -15.64 -15.23 4.71
CA ARG A 212 -15.34 -13.96 4.05
C ARG A 212 -13.84 -13.70 4.00
N HIS A 213 -13.36 -13.30 2.84
CA HIS A 213 -11.96 -12.95 2.61
C HIS A 213 -11.83 -11.89 1.53
N GLY A 214 -10.62 -11.35 1.37
CA GLY A 214 -10.28 -10.48 0.24
C GLY A 214 -10.15 -11.26 -1.07
N THR A 215 -9.75 -10.57 -2.13
CA THR A 215 -9.47 -11.19 -3.43
C THR A 215 -7.98 -11.17 -3.75
N GLY A 216 -7.52 -12.17 -4.51
CA GLY A 216 -6.12 -12.39 -4.90
C GLY A 216 -5.18 -12.32 -3.71
N CYS A 217 -4.17 -11.46 -3.76
CA CYS A 217 -3.18 -11.33 -2.67
C CYS A 217 -3.84 -10.98 -1.33
N ALA A 218 -4.93 -10.21 -1.33
CA ALA A 218 -5.64 -9.83 -0.12
C ALA A 218 -6.44 -10.98 0.52
N ALA A 219 -6.70 -12.07 -0.20
CA ALA A 219 -7.40 -13.24 0.36
C ALA A 219 -6.60 -13.85 1.53
N CYS A 220 -5.28 -13.94 1.37
CA CYS A 220 -4.38 -14.51 2.37
C CYS A 220 -3.68 -13.45 3.23
N HIS A 221 -3.32 -12.31 2.63
CA HIS A 221 -2.42 -11.36 3.28
C HIS A 221 -3.13 -10.23 4.04
N LEU A 222 -4.44 -10.03 3.90
CA LEU A 222 -5.18 -9.02 4.67
C LEU A 222 -6.02 -9.66 5.78
N GLY A 223 -6.22 -8.90 6.86
CA GLY A 223 -7.03 -9.31 7.99
C GLY A 223 -8.54 -9.17 7.71
N TYR A 224 -9.27 -10.29 7.83
CA TYR A 224 -10.73 -10.38 7.73
C TYR A 224 -11.35 -11.07 8.97
N ASP A 225 -12.54 -10.60 9.37
CA ASP A 225 -13.45 -11.24 10.31
C ASP A 225 -14.89 -10.84 9.94
N GLY A 226 -15.48 -11.54 8.96
CA GLY A 226 -16.67 -11.09 8.22
C GLY A 226 -16.41 -9.91 7.28
N GLU A 227 -15.60 -8.95 7.72
CA GLU A 227 -15.20 -7.75 6.99
C GLU A 227 -13.69 -7.52 7.13
N ARG A 228 -13.13 -6.68 6.25
CA ARG A 228 -11.72 -6.29 6.33
C ARG A 228 -11.49 -5.40 7.55
N PHE A 229 -10.80 -5.89 8.56
CA PHE A 229 -10.44 -5.09 9.74
C PHE A 229 -9.07 -4.40 9.62
N SER A 230 -8.25 -4.79 8.63
CA SER A 230 -6.88 -4.30 8.48
C SER A 230 -6.58 -3.89 7.03
N HIS A 231 -5.71 -2.89 6.86
CA HIS A 231 -5.09 -2.56 5.57
C HIS A 231 -3.60 -2.91 5.52
N ARG A 232 -3.15 -3.76 6.45
CA ARG A 232 -1.77 -4.21 6.60
C ARG A 232 -1.62 -5.58 5.97
N PHE A 233 -0.72 -5.71 5.00
CA PHE A 233 -0.37 -7.01 4.42
C PHE A 233 0.55 -7.76 5.37
N SER A 234 0.21 -9.01 5.71
CA SER A 234 0.96 -9.85 6.64
C SER A 234 1.80 -10.90 5.92
N ALA A 235 3.07 -11.02 6.34
CA ALA A 235 3.93 -12.16 6.08
C ALA A 235 4.65 -12.51 7.40
N PRO A 236 4.54 -13.76 7.93
CA PRO A 236 3.82 -14.92 7.38
C PRO A 236 2.28 -14.76 7.41
N VAL A 237 1.60 -15.62 6.64
CA VAL A 237 0.13 -15.70 6.61
C VAL A 237 -0.36 -16.46 7.83
N ASP A 238 -1.36 -15.91 8.53
CA ASP A 238 -2.00 -16.57 9.67
C ASP A 238 -2.90 -17.73 9.19
N MET A 239 -2.89 -18.86 9.89
CA MET A 239 -3.65 -20.06 9.52
C MET A 239 -5.16 -19.81 9.42
N SER A 240 -5.71 -18.86 10.19
CA SER A 240 -7.12 -18.49 10.10
C SER A 240 -7.51 -17.99 8.70
N ARG A 241 -6.56 -17.46 7.92
CA ARG A 241 -6.79 -17.02 6.53
C ARG A 241 -7.07 -18.20 5.63
N CYS A 242 -6.31 -19.28 5.77
CA CYS A 242 -6.51 -20.54 5.04
C CYS A 242 -7.90 -21.12 5.33
N LEU A 243 -8.34 -21.04 6.60
CA LEU A 243 -9.62 -21.57 7.04
C LEU A 243 -10.81 -20.82 6.42
N SER A 244 -10.66 -19.61 5.89
CA SER A 244 -11.78 -18.94 5.20
C SER A 244 -12.28 -19.68 3.95
N CYS A 245 -11.42 -20.49 3.34
CA CYS A 245 -11.79 -21.36 2.21
C CYS A 245 -11.80 -22.84 2.62
N HIS A 246 -10.94 -23.22 3.56
CA HIS A 246 -10.74 -24.59 4.02
C HIS A 246 -11.43 -24.89 5.37
N TYR A 247 -12.61 -24.31 5.62
CA TYR A 247 -13.33 -24.44 6.90
C TYR A 247 -14.16 -25.73 7.04
N ALA A 248 -14.48 -26.42 5.94
CA ALA A 248 -15.47 -27.51 5.95
C ALA A 248 -14.96 -28.86 5.42
N ASN A 249 -13.67 -29.02 5.16
CA ASN A 249 -13.12 -30.33 4.77
C ASN A 249 -12.66 -31.10 6.01
N HIS A 250 -13.61 -31.65 6.75
CA HIS A 250 -13.38 -32.88 7.49
C HIS A 250 -13.91 -34.01 6.60
N VAL A 251 -13.02 -34.57 5.78
CA VAL A 251 -13.20 -35.91 5.21
C VAL A 251 -12.44 -36.90 6.07
#